data_AF-A0A7R9M1G8-F1
#
_entry.id   AF-A0A7R9M1G8-F1
#
_cell.length_a   1.000
_cell.length_b   1.000
_cell.length_c   1.000
_cell.angle_alpha   90.00
_cell.angle_beta   90.00
_cell.angle_gamma   90.00
#
_symmetry.space_group_name_H-M   'P 1'
#
loop_
_entity.id
_entity.type
_entity.pdbx_description
1 polymer ?
#
loop_
_entity_poly.entity_id
_entity_poly.type
_entity_poly.pdbx_seq_one_letter_code
_entity_poly.pdbx_strand_id
1 'polypeptide(L)'
;ILCGSSNGVVKVYYDPNRSDRGAKLCVVKHKRKYRESYENIEQQIIAPHALPLFKTDRKKSHRLQMLKARKDPVKSRRPELPVNGPGAGGRIASAGNTFASFIAKQIGIKNKIDDSIDPREAILRHAKEAAENPYWVSPAYTATQPKPVFAAETKD
;
A
#
# COMPACT_ATOMS: atom_id res chain seq x y z
N ILE A 1 -43.46 33.29 -13.55
CA ILE A 1 -43.88 34.70 -13.66
C ILE A 1 -43.00 35.53 -12.74
N LEU A 2 -42.41 36.62 -13.26
CA LEU A 2 -41.65 37.58 -12.46
C LEU A 2 -42.55 38.77 -12.14
N CYS A 3 -42.67 39.13 -10.87
CA CYS A 3 -43.43 40.29 -10.42
C CYS A 3 -42.50 41.22 -9.64
N GLY A 4 -42.23 42.39 -10.21
CA GLY A 4 -41.51 43.46 -9.52
C GLY A 4 -42.47 44.26 -8.63
N SER A 5 -42.10 44.45 -7.37
CA SER A 5 -42.83 45.32 -6.44
C SER A 5 -42.12 46.67 -6.30
N SER A 6 -42.87 47.73 -5.98
CA SER A 6 -42.33 49.09 -5.73
C SER A 6 -41.33 49.14 -4.58
N ASN A 7 -41.30 48.12 -3.71
CA ASN A 7 -40.35 47.98 -2.60
C ASN A 7 -38.97 47.47 -3.04
N GLY A 8 -38.70 47.37 -4.36
CA GLY A 8 -37.42 46.89 -4.91
C GLY A 8 -37.21 45.38 -4.82
N VAL A 9 -38.23 44.63 -4.36
CA VAL A 9 -38.19 43.16 -4.29
C VAL A 9 -38.83 42.57 -5.55
N VAL A 10 -38.15 41.60 -6.15
CA VAL A 10 -38.67 40.81 -7.28
C VAL A 10 -39.12 39.44 -6.76
N LYS A 11 -40.42 39.14 -6.90
CA LYS A 11 -40.99 37.83 -6.56
C LYS A 11 -41.07 36.95 -7.81
N VAL A 12 -40.56 35.73 -7.71
CA VAL A 12 -40.58 34.74 -8.79
C VAL A 12 -41.59 33.65 -8.45
N TYR A 13 -42.73 33.65 -9.14
CA TYR A 13 -43.71 32.58 -9.04
C TYR A 13 -43.41 31.50 -10.09
N TYR A 14 -43.39 30.23 -9.67
CA TYR A 14 -43.09 29.11 -10.54
C TYR A 14 -43.94 27.89 -10.16
N ASP A 15 -44.20 27.03 -11.15
CA ASP A 15 -44.84 25.73 -10.94
C ASP A 15 -43.77 24.69 -10.57
N PRO A 16 -43.87 24.00 -9.42
CA PRO A 16 -42.93 22.97 -9.00
C PRO A 16 -42.76 21.82 -9.99
N ASN A 17 -43.78 21.46 -10.78
CA ASN A 17 -43.73 20.28 -11.65
C ASN A 17 -43.21 20.59 -13.06
N ARG A 18 -43.23 21.86 -13.48
CA ARG A 18 -42.92 22.26 -14.86
C ARG A 18 -41.67 23.13 -15.00
N SER A 19 -41.23 23.79 -13.92
CA SER A 19 -40.22 24.86 -13.97
C SER A 19 -38.79 24.37 -13.70
N ASP A 20 -38.40 23.19 -14.21
CA ASP A 20 -37.14 22.52 -13.89
C ASP A 20 -35.89 23.24 -14.41
N ARG A 21 -35.95 23.86 -15.61
CA ARG A 21 -34.79 24.47 -16.28
C ARG A 21 -34.66 25.98 -16.06
N GLY A 22 -35.29 26.52 -15.03
CA GLY A 22 -35.34 27.97 -14.80
C GLY A 22 -35.39 28.33 -13.31
N ALA A 23 -36.55 28.80 -12.86
CA ALA A 23 -36.74 29.31 -11.50
C ALA A 23 -36.27 28.32 -10.41
N LYS A 24 -36.47 27.02 -10.59
CA LYS A 24 -36.05 25.99 -9.64
C LYS A 24 -34.52 25.94 -9.42
N LEU A 25 -33.72 26.27 -10.45
CA LEU A 25 -32.26 26.26 -10.35
C LEU A 25 -31.72 27.30 -9.37
N CYS A 26 -32.34 28.48 -9.34
CA CYS A 26 -31.94 29.57 -8.45
C CYS A 26 -32.46 29.36 -7.02
N VAL A 27 -33.64 28.75 -6.87
CA VAL A 27 -34.27 28.48 -5.56
C VAL A 27 -33.48 27.45 -4.74
N VAL A 28 -32.98 26.39 -5.37
CA VAL A 28 -32.20 25.34 -4.70
C VAL A 28 -30.79 25.82 -4.33
N LYS A 29 -30.31 26.91 -4.94
CA LYS A 29 -28.99 27.46 -4.68
C LYS A 29 -28.99 28.23 -3.36
N HIS A 30 -28.89 27.51 -2.25
CA HIS A 30 -28.69 28.12 -0.94
C HIS A 30 -27.41 28.96 -0.92
N LYS A 31 -27.47 30.11 -0.22
CA LYS A 31 -26.27 30.92 0.06
C LYS A 31 -25.24 29.99 0.72
N ARG A 32 -24.07 29.82 0.08
CA ARG A 32 -22.99 29.05 0.69
C ARG A 32 -22.72 29.63 2.08
N LYS A 33 -22.73 28.77 3.11
CA LYS A 33 -22.37 29.15 4.47
C LYS A 33 -21.01 29.86 4.39
N TYR A 34 -20.93 31.09 4.89
CA TYR A 34 -19.68 31.81 4.99
C TYR A 34 -18.73 30.94 5.82
N ARG A 35 -17.69 30.41 5.18
CA ARG A 35 -16.60 29.79 5.92
C ARG A 35 -15.83 30.95 6.50
N GLU A 36 -15.97 31.18 7.81
CA GLU A 36 -14.95 31.88 8.57
C GLU A 36 -13.69 31.01 8.50
N SER A 37 -12.92 31.18 7.44
CA SER A 37 -11.57 30.68 7.37
C SER A 37 -10.75 31.56 8.31
N TYR A 38 -10.74 31.22 9.60
CA TYR A 38 -9.60 31.50 10.47
C TYR A 38 -8.45 30.60 9.98
N GLU A 39 -8.01 30.80 8.73
CA GLU A 39 -6.70 30.33 8.35
C GLU A 39 -5.75 31.17 9.20
N ASN A 40 -4.92 30.51 10.00
CA ASN A 40 -3.79 31.16 10.64
C ASN A 40 -2.90 31.71 9.52
N ILE A 41 -3.15 32.96 9.11
CA ILE A 41 -2.32 33.67 8.15
C ILE A 41 -1.05 34.00 8.91
N GLU A 42 -0.10 33.08 8.91
CA GLU A 42 1.26 33.41 9.32
C GLU A 42 1.73 34.58 8.46
N GLN A 43 1.94 35.73 9.10
CA GLN A 43 2.41 36.94 8.44
C GLN A 43 3.83 36.70 7.93
N GLN A 44 4.04 36.88 6.62
CA GLN A 44 5.34 36.66 6.02
C GLN A 44 6.27 37.86 6.29
N ILE A 45 7.33 37.63 7.06
CA ILE A 45 8.39 38.61 7.29
C ILE A 45 9.41 38.50 6.15
N ILE A 46 9.61 39.58 5.39
CA ILE A 46 10.55 39.62 4.26
C ILE A 46 11.82 40.33 4.73
N ALA A 47 12.90 39.57 4.95
CA ALA A 47 14.21 40.10 5.29
C ALA A 47 15.15 40.14 4.05
N PRO A 48 15.46 41.31 3.48
CA PRO A 48 16.24 41.40 2.23
C PRO A 48 17.69 40.92 2.39
N HIS A 49 18.33 41.26 3.51
CA HIS A 49 19.75 40.98 3.80
C HIS A 49 19.99 39.71 4.64
N ALA A 50 18.97 38.90 4.89
CA ALA A 50 19.16 37.62 5.59
C ALA A 50 19.98 36.64 4.74
N LEU A 51 20.80 35.82 5.40
CA LEU A 51 21.49 34.71 4.73
C LEU A 51 20.47 33.77 4.07
N PRO A 52 20.81 33.11 2.94
CA PRO A 52 19.90 32.20 2.25
C PRO A 52 19.30 31.11 3.16
N LEU A 53 20.06 30.65 4.15
CA LEU A 53 19.61 29.66 5.12
C LEU A 53 18.45 30.16 6.01
N PHE A 54 18.36 31.47 6.27
CA PHE A 54 17.31 32.09 7.07
C PHE A 54 16.21 32.77 6.23
N LYS A 55 16.29 32.68 4.90
CA LYS A 55 15.26 33.24 4.02
C LYS A 55 14.06 32.31 3.98
N THR A 56 12.91 32.85 4.38
CA THR A 56 11.62 32.16 4.25
C THR A 56 11.17 32.20 2.78
N ASP A 57 10.60 31.10 2.31
CA ASP A 57 10.05 31.02 0.96
C ASP A 57 8.86 31.97 0.80
N ARG A 58 8.82 32.71 -0.31
CA ARG A 58 7.69 33.59 -0.64
C ARG A 58 6.43 32.78 -0.90
N LYS A 59 5.34 33.10 -0.20
CA LYS A 59 4.01 32.54 -0.49
C LYS A 59 3.63 32.93 -1.92
N LYS A 60 3.66 31.96 -2.84
CA LYS A 60 3.20 32.12 -4.23
C LYS A 60 1.77 31.64 -4.33
N SER A 61 1.04 32.14 -5.32
CA SER A 61 -0.31 31.64 -5.60
C SER A 61 -0.26 30.12 -5.85
N HIS A 62 -1.32 29.42 -5.41
CA HIS A 62 -1.45 27.97 -5.56
C HIS A 62 -1.23 27.52 -7.02
N ARG A 63 -1.68 28.33 -7.99
CA ARG A 63 -1.46 28.10 -9.42
C ARG A 63 0.03 28.04 -9.79
N LEU A 64 0.84 29.00 -9.33
CA LEU A 64 2.29 29.00 -9.60
C LEU A 64 3.01 27.84 -8.92
N GLN A 65 2.60 27.48 -7.70
CA GLN A 65 3.18 26.34 -6.97
C GLN A 65 2.93 25.02 -7.71
N MET A 66 1.70 24.78 -8.19
CA MET A 66 1.38 23.60 -9.00
C MET A 66 2.16 23.56 -10.32
N LEU A 67 2.30 24.70 -11.01
CA LEU A 67 3.07 24.77 -12.25
C LEU A 67 4.55 24.45 -12.01
N LYS A 68 5.13 24.92 -10.90
CA LYS A 68 6.52 24.58 -10.51
C LYS A 68 6.65 23.10 -10.17
N ALA A 69 5.76 22.56 -9.34
CA ALA A 69 5.78 21.15 -8.95
C ALA A 69 5.64 20.19 -10.14
N ARG A 70 4.91 20.59 -11.19
CA ARG A 70 4.81 19.81 -12.45
C ARG A 70 6.09 19.82 -13.28
N LYS A 71 6.93 20.85 -13.16
CA LYS A 71 8.23 20.93 -13.86
C LYS A 71 9.30 20.09 -13.18
N ASP A 72 9.19 19.87 -11.87
CA ASP A 72 10.13 19.05 -11.12
C ASP A 72 9.92 17.56 -11.47
N PRO A 73 10.90 16.85 -12.06
CA PRO A 73 10.72 15.47 -12.50
C PRO A 73 10.45 14.50 -11.34
N VAL A 74 10.98 14.80 -10.16
CA VAL A 74 10.79 13.98 -8.95
C VAL A 74 9.39 14.17 -8.36
N LYS A 75 8.92 15.41 -8.22
CA LYS A 75 7.59 15.70 -7.64
C LYS A 75 6.44 15.39 -8.59
N SER A 76 6.66 15.51 -9.89
CA SER A 76 5.67 15.16 -10.92
C SER A 76 5.57 13.65 -11.14
N ARG A 77 6.55 12.86 -10.68
CA ARG A 77 6.53 11.41 -10.81
C ARG A 77 5.40 10.83 -9.95
N ARG A 78 4.40 10.24 -10.61
CA ARG A 78 3.39 9.44 -9.92
C ARG A 78 4.08 8.26 -9.22
N PRO A 79 3.66 7.89 -8.01
CA PRO A 79 4.07 6.61 -7.42
C PRO A 79 3.76 5.46 -8.37
N GLU A 80 4.63 4.46 -8.38
CA GLU A 80 4.47 3.28 -9.20
C GLU A 80 3.25 2.49 -8.74
N LEU A 81 2.37 2.16 -9.69
CA LEU A 81 1.17 1.39 -9.38
C LEU A 81 1.56 -0.09 -9.16
N PRO A 82 0.82 -0.81 -8.30
CA PRO A 82 0.97 -2.26 -8.22
C PRO A 82 0.72 -2.89 -9.60
N VAL A 83 1.50 -3.92 -9.93
CA VAL A 83 1.44 -4.57 -11.25
C VAL A 83 0.18 -5.40 -11.36
N ASN A 84 -0.74 -4.93 -12.21
CA ASN A 84 -1.94 -5.65 -12.60
C ASN A 84 -1.73 -6.30 -13.96
N GLY A 85 -2.00 -7.61 -14.07
CA GLY A 85 -1.80 -8.38 -15.31
C GLY A 85 -0.42 -9.07 -15.39
N PRO A 86 -0.05 -9.68 -16.54
CA PRO A 86 1.22 -10.39 -16.73
C PRO A 86 2.42 -9.50 -16.39
N GLY A 87 3.35 -10.01 -15.58
CA GLY A 87 4.55 -9.28 -15.17
C GLY A 87 5.40 -8.90 -16.38
N ALA A 88 5.79 -7.64 -16.49
CA ALA A 88 6.58 -7.12 -17.61
C ALA A 88 7.67 -6.17 -17.09
N GLY A 89 8.78 -6.06 -17.82
CA GLY A 89 9.86 -5.11 -17.50
C GLY A 89 10.61 -5.41 -16.19
N GLY A 90 10.78 -6.68 -15.82
CA GLY A 90 11.49 -7.09 -14.60
C GLY A 90 10.66 -7.00 -13.31
N ARG A 91 9.39 -6.59 -13.38
CA ARG A 91 8.46 -6.65 -12.26
C ARG A 91 7.67 -7.95 -12.27
N ILE A 92 7.68 -8.65 -11.14
CA ILE A 92 6.88 -9.86 -10.93
C ILE A 92 5.49 -9.41 -10.47
N ALA A 93 4.47 -9.79 -11.24
CA ALA A 93 3.09 -9.54 -10.87
C ALA A 93 2.65 -10.46 -9.72
N SER A 94 1.52 -10.13 -9.09
CA SER A 94 0.91 -11.02 -8.10
C SER A 94 0.74 -12.43 -8.68
N ALA A 95 1.29 -13.42 -7.97
CA ALA A 95 1.48 -14.78 -8.49
C ALA A 95 0.16 -15.42 -8.93
N GLY A 96 0.14 -15.99 -10.14
CA GLY A 96 -1.00 -16.75 -10.66
C GLY A 96 -1.61 -16.26 -11.99
N ASN A 97 -1.09 -15.19 -12.59
CA ASN A 97 -1.56 -14.73 -13.91
C ASN A 97 -1.01 -15.54 -15.10
N THR A 98 0.11 -16.25 -14.91
CA THR A 98 0.80 -17.04 -15.93
C THR A 98 0.98 -18.44 -15.41
N PHE A 99 0.89 -19.42 -16.31
CA PHE A 99 1.04 -20.84 -15.96
C PHE A 99 2.39 -21.14 -15.29
N ALA A 100 3.47 -20.50 -15.76
CA ALA A 100 4.79 -20.63 -15.15
C ALA A 100 4.81 -20.13 -13.69
N SER A 101 4.19 -18.97 -13.42
CA SER A 101 4.04 -18.43 -12.05
C SER A 101 3.17 -19.35 -11.18
N PHE A 102 2.10 -19.91 -11.74
CA PHE A 102 1.23 -20.86 -11.06
C PHE A 102 1.98 -22.14 -10.69
N ILE A 103 2.73 -22.75 -11.62
CA ILE A 103 3.54 -23.94 -11.36
C ILE A 103 4.60 -23.64 -10.30
N ALA A 104 5.34 -22.54 -10.42
CA ALA A 104 6.38 -22.18 -9.46
C ALA A 104 5.81 -22.05 -8.04
N LYS A 105 4.63 -21.44 -7.90
CA LYS A 105 3.90 -21.37 -6.62
C LYS A 105 3.48 -22.76 -6.13
N GLN A 106 2.93 -23.60 -7.01
CA GLN A 106 2.47 -24.94 -6.65
C GLN A 106 3.63 -25.84 -6.20
N ILE A 107 4.79 -25.76 -6.88
CA ILE A 107 6.00 -26.48 -6.50
C ILE A 107 6.53 -25.95 -5.16
N GLY A 108 6.58 -24.63 -4.98
CA GLY A 108 7.00 -24.01 -3.71
C GLY A 108 6.08 -24.34 -2.53
N ILE A 109 4.79 -24.56 -2.76
CA ILE A 109 3.84 -24.99 -1.71
C ILE A 109 3.97 -26.49 -1.42
N LYS A 110 4.10 -27.33 -2.45
CA LYS A 110 4.17 -28.81 -2.30
C LYS A 110 5.47 -29.28 -1.67
N ASN A 111 6.60 -28.68 -2.04
CA ASN A 111 7.93 -29.05 -1.56
C ASN A 111 8.43 -28.06 -0.51
N LYS A 112 7.52 -27.40 0.22
CA LYS A 112 7.93 -26.47 1.27
C LYS A 112 8.59 -27.27 2.38
N ILE A 113 9.92 -27.32 2.35
CA ILE A 113 10.72 -27.70 3.51
C ILE A 113 10.40 -26.63 4.55
N ASP A 114 10.01 -27.06 5.74
CA ASP A 114 9.73 -26.13 6.82
C ASP A 114 11.07 -25.54 7.28
N ASP A 115 11.39 -24.34 6.79
CA ASP A 115 12.63 -23.63 7.12
C ASP A 115 12.79 -23.37 8.63
N SER A 116 11.74 -23.59 9.43
CA SER A 116 11.78 -23.50 10.90
C SER A 116 12.27 -24.78 11.58
N ILE A 117 12.35 -25.91 10.87
CA ILE A 117 12.83 -27.17 11.43
C ILE A 117 14.33 -27.25 11.21
N ASP A 118 15.08 -27.30 12.31
CA ASP A 118 16.52 -27.52 12.25
C ASP A 118 16.82 -28.85 11.52
N PRO A 119 17.81 -28.89 10.60
CA PRO A 119 18.09 -30.07 9.78
C PRO A 119 18.43 -31.30 10.63
N ARG A 120 18.98 -31.07 11.83
CA ARG A 120 19.25 -32.11 12.82
C ARG A 120 17.97 -32.75 13.32
N GLU A 121 16.96 -31.96 13.70
CA GLU A 121 15.70 -32.47 14.23
C GLU A 121 14.92 -33.25 13.17
N ALA A 122 14.95 -32.80 11.92
CA ALA A 122 14.33 -33.49 10.79
C ALA A 122 14.90 -34.91 10.59
N ILE A 123 16.22 -35.05 10.66
CA ILE A 123 16.88 -36.38 10.56
C ILE A 123 16.57 -37.23 11.80
N LEU A 124 16.64 -36.63 13.00
CA LEU A 124 16.38 -37.34 14.25
C LEU A 124 14.92 -37.80 14.40
N ARG A 125 13.96 -37.11 13.77
CA ARG A 125 12.54 -37.51 13.75
C ARG A 125 12.34 -38.94 13.25
N HIS A 126 13.11 -39.35 12.25
CA HIS A 126 13.03 -40.69 11.66
C HIS A 126 13.90 -41.73 12.39
N ALA A 127 14.72 -41.32 13.36
CA ALA A 127 15.60 -42.24 14.08
C ALA A 127 14.81 -43.28 14.91
N LYS A 128 13.67 -42.89 15.50
CA LYS A 128 12.81 -43.81 16.26
C LYS A 128 12.17 -44.86 15.36
N GLU A 129 11.58 -44.42 14.25
CA GLU A 129 10.93 -45.28 13.26
C GLU A 129 11.92 -46.28 12.64
N ALA A 130 13.15 -45.83 12.36
CA ALA A 130 14.21 -46.69 11.82
C ALA A 130 14.74 -47.73 12.83
N ALA A 131 14.67 -47.44 14.14
CA ALA A 131 15.06 -48.38 15.19
C ALA A 131 13.97 -49.44 15.42
N GLU A 132 12.70 -49.05 15.34
CA GLU A 132 11.56 -49.94 15.57
C GLU A 132 11.30 -50.88 14.38
N ASN A 133 11.43 -50.38 13.14
CA ASN A 133 11.18 -51.16 11.91
C ASN A 133 12.40 -51.15 10.97
N PRO A 134 13.49 -51.84 11.33
CA PRO A 134 14.68 -51.92 10.49
C PRO A 134 14.40 -52.80 9.26
N TYR A 135 14.29 -52.20 8.08
CA TYR A 135 14.01 -52.95 6.84
C TYR A 135 15.22 -53.06 5.90
N TRP A 136 15.91 -51.97 5.58
CA TRP A 136 16.89 -51.95 4.50
C TRP A 136 18.32 -52.35 4.90
N VAL A 137 18.84 -51.86 6.04
CA VAL A 137 20.28 -51.95 6.34
C VAL A 137 20.55 -52.59 7.70
N SER A 138 19.88 -52.13 8.75
CA SER A 138 20.16 -52.57 10.12
C SER A 138 20.05 -54.09 10.33
N PRO A 139 19.10 -54.85 9.72
CA PRO A 139 18.98 -56.28 9.97
C PRO A 139 20.25 -57.07 9.67
N ALA A 140 20.94 -56.74 8.57
CA ALA A 140 22.15 -57.44 8.13
C ALA A 140 23.36 -57.21 9.05
N TYR A 141 23.45 -56.03 9.67
CA TYR A 141 24.59 -55.63 10.49
C TYR A 141 24.38 -55.85 11.99
N THR A 142 23.17 -56.24 12.42
CA THR A 142 22.86 -56.52 13.83
C THR A 142 23.83 -57.52 14.48
N ALA A 143 24.27 -58.53 13.72
CA ALA A 143 25.12 -59.60 14.24
C ALA A 143 26.62 -59.25 14.26
N THR A 144 27.07 -58.41 13.32
CA THR A 144 28.49 -58.16 13.09
C THR A 144 28.96 -56.81 13.60
N GLN A 145 28.04 -55.87 13.84
CA GLN A 145 28.40 -54.52 14.24
C GLN A 145 28.79 -54.45 15.72
N PRO A 146 30.02 -53.98 16.05
CA PRO A 146 30.42 -53.79 17.43
C PRO A 146 29.60 -52.68 18.10
N LYS A 147 29.34 -52.82 19.40
CA LYS A 147 28.60 -51.81 20.18
C LYS A 147 29.42 -50.52 20.25
N PRO A 148 28.87 -49.36 19.83
CA PRO A 148 29.60 -48.11 19.88
C PRO A 148 29.82 -47.67 21.33
N VAL A 149 31.07 -47.39 21.69
CA VAL A 149 31.47 -46.87 23.00
C VAL A 149 31.60 -45.35 22.87
N PHE A 150 30.58 -44.62 23.27
CA PHE A 150 30.63 -43.16 23.32
C PHE A 150 31.27 -42.70 24.64
N ALA A 151 32.01 -41.58 24.60
CA ALA A 151 32.52 -40.95 25.81
C ALA A 151 31.33 -40.52 26.70
N ALA A 152 31.46 -40.71 28.01
CA ALA A 152 30.45 -40.26 28.96
C ALA A 152 30.30 -38.74 28.87
N GLU A 153 29.06 -38.25 28.80
CA GLU A 153 28.78 -36.81 28.77
C GLU A 153 29.29 -36.15 30.06
N THR A 154 30.39 -35.41 29.96
CA THR A 154 30.78 -34.43 30.97
C THR A 154 29.74 -33.33 30.96
N LYS A 155 28.83 -33.36 31.93
CA LYS A 155 27.89 -32.27 32.23
C LYS A 155 28.66 -31.15 32.90
N ASP A 156 28.91 -30.08 32.15
CA ASP A 156 29.22 -28.75 32.69
C ASP A 156 27.91 -27.96 32.90
#